data_AF-A0A1R1Y974-F1
#
_entry.id   AF-A0A1R1Y974-F1
#
_cell.length_a   1.000
_cell.length_b   1.000
_cell.length_c   1.000
_cell.angle_alpha   90.00
_cell.angle_beta   90.00
_cell.angle_gamma   90.00
#
_symmetry.space_group_name_H-M   'P 1'
#
loop_
_entity.id
_entity.type
_entity.pdbx_description
1 polymer ?
#
loop_
_entity_poly.entity_id
_entity_poly.type
_entity_poly.pdbx_seq_one_letter_code
_entity_poly.pdbx_strand_id
1 'polypeptide(L)'
;MSAKGIPQIAVVLGSCTAGGAYVPAMADESIIVKNQGTVFLGGPPLVKAATGEVVLAEDLGGADLHCRRSGVTDHYAQNDEHALAIARNIVSTLNIKKSVSLDVTDPMEPLYSSDDFGGIVGGNLRKTFDVRQVIARLVDGSKFQEFKKLYGTTLVTGFANLYGYPVGIVANNGILFSESALKGAHFIQLCSKRKIPLIFLQNITGFMVGSDAEANGIAKNGAKLVTAVSCAQVPKFTVIIGGSFGAGNYGMCGRAYSPRMLYMWPNSRISVMGGEQAAGVLAQVKMDNFERSGKVWETSESEKFKGEIIKKYEHEGHPYFSSARLWDDGIIDPKDTRKVLGLSLSAALNSPIEDDQFGIFRM
;
A
#
# COMPACT_ATOMS: atom_id res chain seq x y z
N MET A 1 0.14 17.42 -11.62
CA MET A 1 0.89 16.37 -12.33
C MET A 1 1.42 16.91 -13.65
N SER A 2 0.57 17.50 -14.50
CA SER A 2 0.97 18.22 -15.73
C SER A 2 2.17 19.15 -15.55
N ALA A 3 2.17 20.05 -14.55
CA ALA A 3 3.31 20.96 -14.27
C ALA A 3 4.64 20.25 -13.93
N LYS A 4 4.63 18.96 -13.56
CA LYS A 4 5.83 18.13 -13.34
C LYS A 4 6.21 17.32 -14.59
N GLY A 5 5.57 17.56 -15.73
CA GLY A 5 5.76 16.81 -16.98
C GLY A 5 5.15 15.41 -16.96
N ILE A 6 4.15 15.14 -16.11
CA ILE A 6 3.40 13.88 -16.11
C ILE A 6 2.10 14.09 -16.90
N PRO A 7 1.97 13.55 -18.12
CA PRO A 7 0.84 13.82 -19.00
C PRO A 7 -0.49 13.45 -18.37
N GLN A 8 -1.49 14.32 -18.54
CA GLN A 8 -2.87 14.14 -18.10
C GLN A 8 -3.74 14.01 -19.35
N ILE A 9 -4.32 12.82 -19.57
CA ILE A 9 -5.15 12.55 -20.76
C ILE A 9 -6.55 12.19 -20.29
N ALA A 10 -7.58 12.86 -20.83
CA ALA A 10 -8.97 12.58 -20.48
C ALA A 10 -9.74 12.00 -21.68
N VAL A 11 -10.61 11.02 -21.40
CA VAL A 11 -11.49 10.39 -22.40
C VAL A 11 -12.92 10.43 -21.88
N VAL A 12 -13.74 11.33 -22.44
CA VAL A 12 -15.13 11.56 -22.05
C VAL A 12 -16.05 10.63 -22.82
N LEU A 13 -16.39 9.51 -22.18
CA LEU A 13 -17.27 8.45 -22.72
C LEU A 13 -18.73 8.57 -22.26
N GLY A 14 -19.10 9.67 -21.59
CA GLY A 14 -20.45 9.86 -21.04
C GLY A 14 -20.64 11.21 -20.38
N SER A 15 -21.52 11.27 -19.38
CA SER A 15 -21.85 12.51 -18.67
C SER A 15 -20.71 12.97 -17.74
N CYS A 16 -20.32 14.24 -17.88
CA CYS A 16 -19.26 14.89 -17.12
C CYS A 16 -19.76 16.26 -16.62
N THR A 17 -20.39 16.26 -15.43
CA THR A 17 -21.15 17.41 -14.92
C THR A 17 -20.48 18.08 -13.71
N ALA A 18 -20.75 19.37 -13.52
CA ALA A 18 -20.33 20.18 -12.39
C ALA A 18 -18.81 20.09 -12.16
N GLY A 19 -18.36 19.73 -10.95
CA GLY A 19 -16.93 19.59 -10.65
C GLY A 19 -16.23 18.55 -11.52
N GLY A 20 -16.97 17.55 -12.05
CA GLY A 20 -16.43 16.56 -12.98
C GLY A 20 -15.94 17.17 -14.29
N ALA A 21 -16.55 18.28 -14.74
CA ALA A 21 -16.18 18.95 -15.98
C ALA A 21 -14.72 19.44 -16.00
N TYR A 22 -14.10 19.61 -14.82
CA TYR A 22 -12.68 19.94 -14.73
C TYR A 22 -11.74 18.79 -15.08
N VAL A 23 -12.20 17.54 -15.08
CA VAL A 23 -11.36 16.39 -15.51
C VAL A 23 -10.90 16.57 -16.96
N PRO A 24 -11.78 16.75 -17.96
CA PRO A 24 -11.33 17.06 -19.32
C PRO A 24 -10.80 18.49 -19.47
N ALA A 25 -11.38 19.49 -18.80
CA ALA A 25 -10.96 20.88 -18.99
C ALA A 25 -9.55 21.20 -18.43
N MET A 26 -9.01 20.37 -17.54
CA MET A 26 -7.66 20.53 -16.98
C MET A 26 -6.68 19.42 -17.43
N ALA A 27 -7.10 18.55 -18.34
CA ALA A 27 -6.19 17.59 -18.97
C ALA A 27 -5.30 18.31 -20.00
N ASP A 28 -4.14 17.73 -20.29
CA ASP A 28 -3.23 18.23 -21.33
C ASP A 28 -3.81 17.97 -22.73
N GLU A 29 -4.49 16.82 -22.89
CA GLU A 29 -5.28 16.50 -24.09
C GLU A 29 -6.58 15.74 -23.69
N SER A 30 -7.68 16.11 -24.33
CA SER A 30 -9.04 15.65 -24.04
C SER A 30 -9.75 15.09 -25.27
N ILE A 31 -10.31 13.90 -25.13
CA ILE A 31 -11.10 13.20 -26.16
C ILE A 31 -12.57 13.16 -25.72
N ILE A 32 -13.51 13.34 -26.65
CA ILE A 32 -14.95 13.21 -26.37
C ILE A 32 -15.65 12.42 -27.48
N VAL A 33 -16.57 11.54 -27.08
CA VAL A 33 -17.39 10.73 -28.01
C VAL A 33 -18.63 11.50 -28.44
N LYS A 34 -18.85 11.61 -29.76
CA LYS A 34 -20.03 12.29 -30.31
C LYS A 34 -21.35 11.66 -29.89
N ASN A 35 -22.39 12.48 -29.70
CA ASN A 35 -23.74 12.04 -29.34
C ASN A 35 -23.77 11.13 -28.09
N GLN A 36 -22.82 11.27 -27.17
CA GLN A 36 -22.66 10.41 -25.99
C GLN A 36 -21.95 11.14 -24.85
N GLY A 37 -20.76 11.67 -25.13
CA GLY A 37 -19.98 12.45 -24.18
C GLY A 37 -20.55 13.85 -24.03
N THR A 38 -20.74 14.29 -22.78
CA THR A 38 -21.22 15.65 -22.48
C THR A 38 -20.44 16.26 -21.34
N VAL A 39 -20.08 17.55 -21.46
CA VAL A 39 -19.31 18.29 -20.45
C VAL A 39 -20.02 19.61 -20.13
N PHE A 40 -20.27 19.90 -18.85
CA PHE A 40 -20.83 21.20 -18.44
C PHE A 40 -20.67 21.45 -16.95
N LEU A 41 -20.49 22.70 -16.55
CA LEU A 41 -20.49 23.09 -15.13
C LEU A 41 -21.90 23.06 -14.51
N GLY A 42 -22.93 23.34 -15.32
CA GLY A 42 -24.32 23.22 -14.93
C GLY A 42 -25.07 22.43 -15.96
N GLY A 43 -25.60 21.26 -15.59
CA GLY A 43 -26.39 20.46 -16.52
C GLY A 43 -27.74 21.09 -16.85
N PRO A 44 -28.47 20.53 -17.84
CA PRO A 44 -29.76 21.08 -18.28
C PRO A 44 -30.77 21.36 -17.15
N PRO A 45 -30.90 20.52 -16.09
CA PRO A 45 -31.78 20.84 -14.97
C PRO A 45 -31.39 22.11 -14.23
N LEU A 46 -30.09 22.38 -14.08
CA LEU A 46 -29.59 23.58 -13.40
C LEU A 46 -29.77 24.83 -14.27
N VAL A 47 -29.49 24.72 -15.58
CA VAL A 47 -29.74 25.81 -16.53
C VAL A 47 -31.21 26.22 -16.53
N LYS A 48 -32.11 25.23 -16.61
CA LYS A 48 -33.56 25.47 -16.54
C LYS A 48 -33.98 26.12 -15.22
N ALA A 49 -33.47 25.64 -14.09
CA ALA A 49 -33.80 26.20 -12.79
C ALA A 49 -33.31 27.65 -12.62
N ALA A 50 -32.14 27.99 -13.15
CA ALA A 50 -31.52 29.30 -12.99
C ALA A 50 -32.02 30.35 -14.00
N THR A 51 -32.36 29.94 -15.22
CA THR A 51 -32.62 30.86 -16.34
C THR A 51 -33.98 30.65 -17.03
N GLY A 52 -34.64 29.52 -16.78
CA GLY A 52 -35.84 29.09 -17.51
C GLY A 52 -35.57 28.45 -18.87
N GLU A 53 -34.33 28.47 -19.36
CA GLU A 53 -33.94 27.87 -20.64
C GLU A 53 -34.08 26.33 -20.61
N VAL A 54 -34.69 25.77 -21.66
CA VAL A 54 -34.80 24.33 -21.86
C VAL A 54 -33.88 23.93 -23.01
N VAL A 55 -32.81 23.22 -22.69
CA VAL A 55 -31.77 22.80 -23.64
C VAL A 55 -31.45 21.32 -23.42
N LEU A 56 -31.09 20.60 -24.48
CA LEU A 56 -30.66 19.21 -24.36
C LEU A 56 -29.21 19.13 -23.90
N ALA A 57 -28.80 18.01 -23.31
CA ALA A 57 -27.42 17.82 -22.86
C ALA A 57 -26.41 17.90 -24.02
N GLU A 58 -26.74 17.35 -25.19
CA GLU A 58 -25.90 17.42 -26.39
C GLU A 58 -25.75 18.86 -26.90
N ASP A 59 -26.82 19.64 -26.90
CA ASP A 59 -26.79 21.04 -27.34
C ASP A 59 -26.02 21.94 -26.36
N LEU A 60 -26.10 21.62 -25.06
CA LEU A 60 -25.47 22.38 -23.98
C LEU A 60 -23.97 22.10 -23.84
N GLY A 61 -23.53 20.87 -24.11
CA GLY A 61 -22.17 20.43 -23.80
C GLY A 61 -21.72 19.18 -24.55
N GLY A 62 -22.29 18.90 -25.72
CA GLY A 62 -21.91 17.75 -26.54
C GLY A 62 -20.56 17.90 -27.24
N ALA A 63 -20.15 16.83 -27.92
CA ALA A 63 -18.85 16.77 -28.61
C ALA A 63 -18.72 17.83 -29.70
N ASP A 64 -19.80 18.07 -30.47
CA ASP A 64 -19.78 19.07 -31.54
C ASP A 64 -19.57 20.48 -30.99
N LEU A 65 -20.16 20.81 -29.85
CA LEU A 65 -19.95 22.11 -29.20
C LEU A 65 -18.48 22.26 -28.75
N HIS A 66 -17.95 21.26 -28.05
CA HIS A 66 -16.64 21.39 -27.41
C HIS A 66 -15.46 21.24 -28.37
N CYS A 67 -15.54 20.36 -29.36
CA CYS A 67 -14.47 20.21 -30.37
C CYS A 67 -14.49 21.28 -31.45
N ARG A 68 -15.65 21.90 -31.75
CA ARG A 68 -15.74 22.86 -32.87
C ARG A 68 -15.83 24.32 -32.45
N ARG A 69 -16.35 24.60 -31.26
CA ARG A 69 -16.66 25.98 -30.84
C ARG A 69 -15.94 26.41 -29.57
N SER A 70 -16.09 25.66 -28.47
CA SER A 70 -15.53 26.11 -27.19
C SER A 70 -14.05 25.78 -27.02
N GLY A 71 -13.55 24.70 -27.65
CA GLY A 71 -12.19 24.21 -27.48
C GLY A 71 -11.92 23.57 -26.11
N VAL A 72 -12.95 23.04 -25.44
CA VAL A 72 -12.78 22.34 -24.14
C VAL A 72 -12.22 20.92 -24.33
N THR A 73 -12.44 20.34 -25.51
CA THR A 73 -11.93 19.01 -25.89
C THR A 73 -11.25 19.10 -27.24
N ASP A 74 -10.13 18.39 -27.38
CA ASP A 74 -9.21 18.49 -28.52
C ASP A 74 -9.52 17.49 -29.63
N HIS A 75 -10.07 16.32 -29.26
CA HIS A 75 -10.26 15.19 -30.17
C HIS A 75 -11.71 14.71 -30.24
N TYR A 76 -12.24 14.63 -31.45
CA TYR A 76 -13.62 14.20 -31.72
C TYR A 76 -13.69 12.71 -32.10
N ALA A 77 -14.20 11.88 -31.19
CA ALA A 77 -14.34 10.44 -31.38
C ALA A 77 -15.74 10.04 -31.90
N GLN A 78 -15.78 8.95 -32.66
CA GLN A 78 -17.03 8.47 -33.30
C GLN A 78 -17.80 7.51 -32.40
N ASN A 79 -17.08 6.80 -31.53
CA ASN A 79 -17.55 5.82 -30.55
C ASN A 79 -16.40 5.55 -29.54
N ASP A 80 -16.64 4.72 -28.54
CA ASP A 80 -15.66 4.39 -27.50
C ASP A 80 -14.38 3.74 -28.07
N GLU A 81 -14.51 2.81 -29.02
CA GLU A 81 -13.34 2.15 -29.65
C GLU A 81 -12.42 3.16 -30.34
N HIS A 82 -13.00 4.10 -31.08
CA HIS A 82 -12.25 5.18 -31.72
C HIS A 82 -11.62 6.11 -30.68
N ALA A 83 -12.33 6.44 -29.60
CA ALA A 83 -11.78 7.26 -28.51
C ALA A 83 -10.53 6.61 -27.87
N LEU A 84 -10.58 5.30 -27.63
CA LEU A 84 -9.45 4.54 -27.11
C LEU A 84 -8.28 4.45 -28.11
N ALA A 85 -8.56 4.35 -29.41
CA ALA A 85 -7.53 4.41 -30.45
C ALA A 85 -6.82 5.78 -30.46
N ILE A 86 -7.56 6.88 -30.34
CA ILE A 86 -6.98 8.23 -30.22
C ILE A 86 -6.14 8.33 -28.94
N ALA A 87 -6.64 7.85 -27.80
CA ALA A 87 -5.89 7.88 -26.54
C ALA A 87 -4.54 7.15 -26.66
N ARG A 88 -4.48 6.01 -27.37
CA ARG A 88 -3.22 5.30 -27.66
C ARG A 88 -2.29 6.11 -28.57
N ASN A 89 -2.83 6.84 -29.54
CA ASN A 89 -2.04 7.73 -30.39
C ASN A 89 -1.40 8.86 -29.57
N ILE A 90 -2.15 9.47 -28.64
CA ILE A 90 -1.61 10.48 -27.70
C ILE A 90 -0.49 9.86 -26.86
N VAL A 91 -0.69 8.67 -26.30
CA VAL A 91 0.35 7.97 -25.52
C VAL A 91 1.62 7.72 -26.36
N SER A 92 1.47 7.48 -27.66
CA SER A 92 2.61 7.25 -28.56
C SER A 92 3.49 8.48 -28.82
N THR A 93 2.96 9.69 -28.62
CA THR A 93 3.67 10.96 -28.87
C THR A 93 4.28 11.58 -27.60
N LEU A 94 4.07 10.98 -26.42
CA LEU A 94 4.52 11.55 -25.14
C LEU A 94 6.03 11.76 -25.04
N ASN A 95 6.83 11.09 -25.88
CA ASN A 95 8.30 11.17 -25.86
C ASN A 95 8.90 10.87 -24.47
N ILE A 96 8.26 9.99 -23.71
CA ILE A 96 8.70 9.57 -22.38
C ILE A 96 9.66 8.39 -22.51
N LYS A 97 10.80 8.50 -21.84
CA LYS A 97 11.76 7.39 -21.69
C LYS A 97 11.95 7.09 -20.21
N LYS A 98 11.70 5.83 -19.84
CA LYS A 98 12.01 5.31 -18.51
C LYS A 98 13.53 5.29 -18.32
N SER A 99 14.03 5.95 -17.28
CA SER A 99 15.45 5.91 -16.91
C SER A 99 15.63 4.98 -15.71
N VAL A 100 16.25 3.83 -15.93
CA VAL A 100 16.53 2.85 -14.87
C VAL A 100 17.99 3.00 -14.47
N SER A 101 18.25 3.52 -13.26
CA SER A 101 19.59 3.68 -12.70
C SER A 101 20.09 2.45 -11.91
N LEU A 102 19.24 1.42 -11.78
CA LEU A 102 19.59 0.17 -11.11
C LEU A 102 20.40 -0.74 -12.03
N ASP A 103 21.31 -1.52 -11.45
CA ASP A 103 21.98 -2.63 -12.12
C ASP A 103 21.01 -3.82 -12.23
N VAL A 104 20.21 -3.82 -13.29
CA VAL A 104 19.20 -4.86 -13.55
C VAL A 104 19.85 -6.05 -14.24
N THR A 105 19.72 -7.23 -13.65
CA THR A 105 20.24 -8.48 -14.22
C THR A 105 19.17 -9.24 -15.00
N ASP A 106 19.56 -10.28 -15.74
CA ASP A 106 18.58 -11.18 -16.33
C ASP A 106 17.72 -11.84 -15.24
N PRO A 107 16.37 -11.84 -15.39
CA PRO A 107 15.48 -12.52 -14.46
C PRO A 107 15.77 -14.02 -14.39
N MET A 108 15.75 -14.59 -13.17
CA MET A 108 15.74 -16.04 -12.97
C MET A 108 14.51 -16.45 -12.17
N GLU A 109 13.88 -17.56 -12.52
CA GLU A 109 12.79 -18.10 -11.70
C GLU A 109 13.28 -18.59 -10.33
N PRO A 110 12.45 -18.52 -9.27
CA PRO A 110 12.76 -19.16 -7.99
C PRO A 110 12.88 -20.68 -8.14
N LEU A 111 13.65 -21.32 -7.26
CA LEU A 111 13.83 -22.78 -7.24
C LEU A 111 12.62 -23.54 -6.67
N TYR A 112 11.67 -22.83 -6.06
CA TYR A 112 10.53 -23.40 -5.36
C TYR A 112 9.22 -22.76 -5.86
N SER A 113 8.15 -23.55 -5.94
CA SER A 113 6.85 -23.06 -6.39
C SER A 113 6.23 -22.11 -5.37
N SER A 114 5.58 -21.05 -5.88
CA SER A 114 4.72 -20.17 -5.09
C SER A 114 3.45 -20.86 -4.59
N ASP A 115 3.07 -22.02 -5.15
CA ASP A 115 1.91 -22.79 -4.70
C ASP A 115 2.02 -23.27 -3.25
N ASP A 116 3.24 -23.40 -2.75
CA ASP A 116 3.53 -23.90 -1.40
C ASP A 116 3.14 -22.91 -0.29
N PHE A 117 2.84 -21.64 -0.60
CA PHE A 117 2.59 -20.61 0.43
C PHE A 117 1.49 -21.02 1.42
N GLY A 118 0.44 -21.71 0.95
CA GLY A 118 -0.64 -22.20 1.81
C GLY A 118 -0.17 -23.20 2.87
N GLY A 119 0.83 -24.03 2.56
CA GLY A 119 1.43 -24.99 3.49
C GLY A 119 2.43 -24.36 4.47
N ILE A 120 2.95 -23.17 4.17
CA ILE A 120 3.97 -22.47 4.97
C ILE A 120 3.31 -21.51 5.96
N VAL A 121 2.48 -20.59 5.46
CA VAL A 121 1.91 -19.50 6.28
C VAL A 121 0.58 -19.93 6.90
N GLY A 122 -0.25 -20.62 6.12
CA GLY A 122 -1.57 -21.10 6.56
C GLY A 122 -2.53 -19.99 7.01
N GLY A 123 -3.70 -20.40 7.53
CA GLY A 123 -4.73 -19.47 8.04
C GLY A 123 -4.61 -19.13 9.52
N ASN A 124 -3.74 -19.83 10.27
CA ASN A 124 -3.60 -19.61 11.71
C ASN A 124 -2.41 -18.69 12.01
N LEU A 125 -2.70 -17.41 12.24
CA LEU A 125 -1.71 -16.37 12.54
C LEU A 125 -0.88 -16.60 13.81
N ARG A 126 -1.25 -17.57 14.67
CA ARG A 126 -0.46 -17.93 15.87
C ARG A 126 0.64 -18.93 15.58
N LYS A 127 0.53 -19.69 14.48
CA LYS A 127 1.56 -20.64 14.10
C LYS A 127 2.78 -19.88 13.57
N THR A 128 3.92 -20.12 14.19
CA THR A 128 5.19 -19.60 13.70
C THR A 128 5.63 -20.38 12.48
N PHE A 129 6.30 -19.69 11.56
CA PHE A 129 6.96 -20.26 10.40
C PHE A 129 8.23 -19.48 10.13
N ASP A 130 9.19 -20.08 9.41
CA ASP A 130 10.39 -19.36 8.98
C ASP A 130 10.07 -18.53 7.73
N VAL A 131 10.09 -17.21 7.85
CA VAL A 131 9.78 -16.30 6.74
C VAL A 131 10.74 -16.44 5.55
N ARG A 132 11.93 -17.04 5.76
CA ARG A 132 12.86 -17.37 4.68
C ARG A 132 12.25 -18.33 3.66
N GLN A 133 11.30 -19.18 4.08
CA GLN A 133 10.55 -20.05 3.17
C GLN A 133 9.69 -19.25 2.19
N VAL A 134 9.16 -18.10 2.63
CA VAL A 134 8.43 -17.16 1.76
C VAL A 134 9.41 -16.47 0.82
N ILE A 135 10.50 -15.92 1.36
CA ILE A 135 11.53 -15.21 0.57
C ILE A 135 12.08 -16.10 -0.55
N ALA A 136 12.43 -17.35 -0.26
CA ALA A 136 12.99 -18.29 -1.23
C ALA A 136 12.07 -18.56 -2.44
N ARG A 137 10.75 -18.35 -2.31
CA ARG A 137 9.75 -18.52 -3.38
C ARG A 137 9.44 -17.22 -4.11
N LEU A 138 9.95 -16.10 -3.63
CA LEU A 138 9.75 -14.78 -4.22
C LEU A 138 10.94 -14.31 -5.04
N VAL A 139 12.17 -14.64 -4.64
CA VAL A 139 13.38 -14.06 -5.19
C VAL A 139 14.02 -14.91 -6.29
N ASP A 140 14.74 -14.26 -7.19
CA ASP A 140 15.37 -14.87 -8.34
C ASP A 140 16.37 -15.97 -7.95
N GLY A 141 16.20 -17.16 -8.52
CA GLY A 141 17.02 -18.34 -8.20
C GLY A 141 17.01 -18.74 -6.73
N SER A 142 16.03 -18.28 -5.94
CA SER A 142 15.99 -18.44 -4.48
C SER A 142 17.25 -17.96 -3.75
N LYS A 143 18.01 -17.03 -4.36
CA LYS A 143 19.26 -16.50 -3.81
C LYS A 143 18.96 -15.32 -2.90
N PHE A 144 19.38 -15.43 -1.64
CA PHE A 144 19.18 -14.39 -0.63
C PHE A 144 20.44 -14.21 0.21
N GLN A 145 21.04 -13.01 0.14
CA GLN A 145 22.20 -12.65 0.94
C GLN A 145 21.75 -12.01 2.25
N GLU A 146 21.61 -12.83 3.28
CA GLU A 146 21.09 -12.39 4.58
C GLU A 146 22.08 -11.48 5.33
N PHE A 147 21.62 -10.28 5.70
CA PHE A 147 22.35 -9.33 6.53
C PHE A 147 22.08 -9.59 8.01
N LYS A 148 23.13 -9.56 8.85
CA LYS A 148 23.02 -9.80 10.29
C LYS A 148 22.20 -11.06 10.62
N LYS A 149 22.46 -12.17 9.92
CA LYS A 149 21.73 -13.45 10.06
C LYS A 149 21.59 -13.94 11.51
N LEU A 150 22.62 -13.72 12.33
CA LEU A 150 22.69 -14.20 13.72
C LEU A 150 22.33 -13.14 14.78
N TYR A 151 21.89 -11.94 14.38
CA TYR A 151 21.56 -10.84 15.29
C TYR A 151 20.13 -10.35 15.03
N GLY A 152 19.32 -10.15 16.07
CA GLY A 152 17.92 -9.72 15.93
C GLY A 152 17.13 -10.65 15.00
N THR A 153 17.15 -11.96 15.29
CA THR A 153 16.70 -13.04 14.39
C THR A 153 15.19 -13.06 14.12
N THR A 154 14.41 -12.30 14.88
CA THR A 154 12.97 -12.09 14.64
C THR A 154 12.68 -11.06 13.54
N LEU A 155 13.71 -10.41 13.00
CA LEU A 155 13.64 -9.62 11.77
C LEU A 155 14.68 -10.14 10.77
N VAL A 156 14.21 -10.70 9.66
CA VAL A 156 15.07 -11.14 8.56
C VAL A 156 15.30 -9.97 7.63
N THR A 157 16.57 -9.66 7.35
CA THR A 157 16.94 -8.63 6.37
C THR A 157 18.01 -9.16 5.43
N GLY A 158 18.00 -8.73 4.17
CA GLY A 158 18.99 -9.18 3.21
C GLY A 158 18.70 -8.72 1.79
N PHE A 159 19.69 -8.91 0.92
CA PHE A 159 19.64 -8.51 -0.47
C PHE A 159 19.28 -9.70 -1.37
N ALA A 160 18.51 -9.43 -2.41
CA ALA A 160 18.18 -10.37 -3.47
C ALA A 160 17.86 -9.62 -4.77
N ASN A 161 17.54 -10.37 -5.83
CA ASN A 161 16.92 -9.84 -7.04
C ASN A 161 15.48 -10.36 -7.18
N LEU A 162 14.60 -9.56 -7.78
CA LEU A 162 13.24 -9.96 -8.12
C LEU A 162 12.93 -9.46 -9.54
N TYR A 163 12.76 -10.39 -10.48
CA TYR A 163 12.73 -10.10 -11.93
C TYR A 163 13.91 -9.25 -12.39
N GLY A 164 15.12 -9.60 -11.92
CA GLY A 164 16.35 -8.89 -12.25
C GLY A 164 16.60 -7.60 -11.46
N TYR A 165 15.57 -7.01 -10.84
CA TYR A 165 15.73 -5.79 -10.05
C TYR A 165 16.37 -6.10 -8.70
N PRO A 166 17.43 -5.38 -8.27
CA PRO A 166 17.98 -5.52 -6.93
C PRO A 166 16.97 -5.02 -5.89
N VAL A 167 16.79 -5.79 -4.82
CA VAL A 167 15.83 -5.49 -3.74
C VAL A 167 16.44 -5.76 -2.36
N GLY A 168 16.06 -4.92 -1.40
CA GLY A 168 16.32 -5.12 0.02
C GLY A 168 15.05 -5.62 0.70
N ILE A 169 15.08 -6.82 1.25
CA ILE A 169 13.91 -7.41 1.91
C ILE A 169 14.02 -7.20 3.42
N VAL A 170 12.92 -6.79 4.05
CA VAL A 170 12.75 -6.68 5.49
C VAL A 170 11.49 -7.46 5.89
N ALA A 171 11.66 -8.58 6.59
CA ALA A 171 10.59 -9.54 6.82
C ALA A 171 10.50 -9.96 8.29
N ASN A 172 9.29 -9.93 8.87
CA ASN A 172 9.08 -10.38 10.24
C ASN A 172 9.21 -11.90 10.36
N ASN A 173 9.85 -12.34 11.43
CA ASN A 173 10.04 -13.74 11.79
C ASN A 173 9.77 -13.95 13.30
N GLY A 174 8.87 -13.14 13.87
CA GLY A 174 8.55 -13.06 15.29
C GLY A 174 8.26 -11.63 15.76
N ILE A 175 8.19 -11.45 17.09
CA ILE A 175 8.07 -10.14 17.74
C ILE A 175 9.33 -9.29 17.56
N LEU A 176 9.21 -7.96 17.58
CA LEU A 176 10.36 -7.07 17.44
C LEU A 176 11.04 -6.78 18.78
N PHE A 177 12.35 -7.01 18.84
CA PHE A 177 13.22 -6.59 19.94
C PHE A 177 14.03 -5.35 19.55
N SER A 178 14.73 -4.75 20.51
CA SER A 178 15.68 -3.64 20.28
C SER A 178 16.69 -3.96 19.17
N GLU A 179 17.25 -5.17 19.19
CA GLU A 179 18.22 -5.68 18.21
C GLU A 179 17.59 -5.77 16.82
N SER A 180 16.31 -6.14 16.75
CA SER A 180 15.56 -6.23 15.50
C SER A 180 15.41 -4.84 14.87
N ALA A 181 15.04 -3.85 15.67
CA ALA A 181 14.87 -2.48 15.22
C ALA A 181 16.21 -1.84 14.79
N LEU A 182 17.29 -2.05 15.56
CA LEU A 182 18.64 -1.59 15.20
C LEU A 182 19.13 -2.24 13.90
N LYS A 183 18.89 -3.55 13.73
CA LYS A 183 19.20 -4.28 12.49
C LYS A 183 18.45 -3.70 11.30
N GLY A 184 17.14 -3.49 11.43
CA GLY A 184 16.30 -2.96 10.37
C GLY A 184 16.70 -1.54 9.98
N ALA A 185 16.94 -0.66 10.95
CA ALA A 185 17.37 0.72 10.69
C ALA A 185 18.68 0.78 9.89
N HIS A 186 19.69 0.01 10.32
CA HIS A 186 20.97 -0.06 9.61
C HIS A 186 20.79 -0.65 8.20
N PHE A 187 20.00 -1.71 8.04
CA PHE A 187 19.78 -2.32 6.74
C PHE A 187 19.10 -1.35 5.75
N ILE A 188 18.11 -0.58 6.22
CA ILE A 188 17.43 0.45 5.41
C ILE A 188 18.43 1.52 4.97
N GLN A 189 19.34 1.98 5.85
CA GLN A 189 20.38 2.94 5.49
C GLN A 189 21.31 2.40 4.38
N LEU A 190 21.65 1.11 4.41
CA LEU A 190 22.43 0.48 3.34
C LEU A 190 21.65 0.48 2.01
N CYS A 191 20.36 0.14 2.04
CA CYS A 191 19.51 0.14 0.84
C CYS A 191 19.37 1.55 0.27
N SER A 192 19.05 2.53 1.10
CA SER A 192 18.99 3.96 0.75
C SER A 192 20.27 4.45 0.10
N LYS A 193 21.43 4.25 0.74
CA LYS A 193 22.73 4.67 0.20
C LYS A 193 23.05 4.03 -1.15
N ARG A 194 22.56 2.81 -1.39
CA ARG A 194 22.77 2.05 -2.63
C ARG A 194 21.63 2.22 -3.65
N LYS A 195 20.63 3.04 -3.34
CA LYS A 195 19.42 3.23 -4.16
C LYS A 195 18.63 1.93 -4.41
N ILE A 196 18.69 0.98 -3.49
CA ILE A 196 18.01 -0.32 -3.62
C ILE A 196 16.58 -0.22 -3.09
N PRO A 197 15.55 -0.54 -3.91
CA PRO A 197 14.16 -0.64 -3.46
C PRO A 197 13.97 -1.57 -2.25
N LEU A 198 13.04 -1.23 -1.37
CA LEU A 198 12.73 -1.98 -0.17
C LEU A 198 11.42 -2.75 -0.31
N ILE A 199 11.42 -4.02 0.09
CA ILE A 199 10.22 -4.87 0.20
C ILE A 199 10.03 -5.26 1.66
N PHE A 200 8.89 -4.90 2.23
CA PHE A 200 8.49 -5.23 3.60
C PHE A 200 7.48 -6.38 3.58
N LEU A 201 7.79 -7.47 4.27
CA LEU A 201 6.88 -8.60 4.47
C LEU A 201 6.37 -8.57 5.92
N GLN A 202 5.14 -8.07 6.11
CA GLN A 202 4.56 -7.88 7.43
C GLN A 202 3.90 -9.17 7.94
N ASN A 203 4.41 -9.63 9.07
CA ASN A 203 3.75 -10.61 9.95
C ASN A 203 4.15 -10.29 11.40
N ILE A 204 3.61 -9.18 11.90
CA ILE A 204 4.03 -8.56 13.15
C ILE A 204 2.89 -8.47 14.16
N THR A 205 3.15 -9.00 15.35
CA THR A 205 2.26 -8.92 16.52
C THR A 205 2.58 -7.77 17.46
N GLY A 206 3.77 -7.17 17.33
CA GLY A 206 4.19 -5.99 18.09
C GLY A 206 5.65 -6.06 18.51
N PHE A 207 6.02 -5.11 19.38
CA PHE A 207 7.30 -5.10 20.06
C PHE A 207 7.24 -5.91 21.36
N MET A 208 8.40 -6.39 21.83
CA MET A 208 8.52 -7.00 23.14
C MET A 208 8.09 -6.01 24.24
N VAL A 209 7.34 -6.49 25.23
CA VAL A 209 6.88 -5.68 26.37
C VAL A 209 7.52 -6.16 27.66
N GLY A 210 7.70 -5.26 28.63
CA GLY A 210 8.26 -5.57 29.96
C GLY A 210 9.17 -4.46 30.47
N SER A 211 9.36 -4.39 31.79
CA SER A 211 10.21 -3.38 32.45
C SER A 211 11.63 -3.35 31.87
N ASP A 212 12.21 -4.53 31.63
CA ASP A 212 13.57 -4.66 31.11
C ASP A 212 13.67 -4.20 29.66
N ALA A 213 12.64 -4.43 28.84
CA ALA A 213 12.59 -3.96 27.46
C ALA A 213 12.55 -2.42 27.42
N GLU A 214 11.71 -1.80 28.28
CA GLU A 214 11.60 -0.36 28.40
C GLU A 214 12.89 0.28 28.94
N ALA A 215 13.47 -0.28 30.01
CA ALA A 215 14.71 0.21 30.61
C ALA A 215 15.90 0.12 29.62
N ASN A 216 15.94 -0.92 28.78
CA ASN A 216 16.93 -1.06 27.71
C ASN A 216 16.61 -0.25 26.45
N GLY A 217 15.59 0.61 26.50
CA GLY A 217 15.30 1.61 25.47
C GLY A 217 14.66 1.05 24.20
N ILE A 218 13.78 0.03 24.32
CA ILE A 218 13.06 -0.50 23.16
C ILE A 218 12.31 0.58 22.38
N ALA A 219 11.74 1.57 23.07
CA ALA A 219 11.09 2.72 22.45
C ALA A 219 12.04 3.53 21.54
N LYS A 220 13.24 3.89 22.03
CA LYS A 220 14.20 4.65 21.21
C LYS A 220 14.80 3.81 20.08
N ASN A 221 14.93 2.50 20.27
CA ASN A 221 15.44 1.60 19.23
C ASN A 221 14.39 1.36 18.13
N GLY A 222 13.12 1.17 18.51
CA GLY A 222 11.99 1.18 17.58
C GLY A 222 11.88 2.50 16.81
N ALA A 223 12.08 3.63 17.49
CA ALA A 223 12.07 4.95 16.84
C ALA A 223 13.14 5.08 15.73
N LYS A 224 14.35 4.51 15.92
CA LYS A 224 15.38 4.48 14.85
C LYS A 224 14.88 3.75 13.60
N LEU A 225 14.20 2.61 13.77
CA LEU A 225 13.60 1.89 12.63
C LEU A 225 12.56 2.75 11.91
N VAL A 226 11.65 3.37 12.68
CA VAL A 226 10.60 4.24 12.12
C VAL A 226 11.21 5.44 11.39
N THR A 227 12.21 6.12 11.96
CA THR A 227 12.94 7.21 11.29
C THR A 227 13.55 6.73 9.96
N ALA A 228 14.16 5.55 9.95
CA ALA A 228 14.76 5.00 8.73
C ALA A 228 13.68 4.74 7.65
N VAL A 229 12.55 4.13 8.02
CA VAL A 229 11.42 3.88 7.11
C VAL A 229 10.83 5.17 6.54
N SER A 230 10.59 6.17 7.40
CA SER A 230 9.99 7.45 7.02
C SER A 230 10.85 8.25 6.05
N CYS A 231 12.17 8.26 6.25
CA CYS A 231 13.08 9.12 5.49
C CYS A 231 13.61 8.49 4.21
N ALA A 232 13.51 7.16 4.06
CA ALA A 232 14.01 6.46 2.88
C ALA A 232 13.24 6.88 1.61
N GLN A 233 13.96 7.36 0.61
CA GLN A 233 13.44 7.82 -0.69
C GLN A 233 13.44 6.73 -1.77
N VAL A 234 14.13 5.61 -1.53
CA VAL A 234 14.02 4.41 -2.37
C VAL A 234 12.56 3.95 -2.45
N PRO A 235 12.11 3.38 -3.60
CA PRO A 235 10.78 2.79 -3.69
C PRO A 235 10.56 1.75 -2.60
N LYS A 236 9.50 1.90 -1.81
CA LYS A 236 9.10 0.97 -0.75
C LYS A 236 7.84 0.22 -1.18
N PHE A 237 7.81 -1.09 -0.96
CA PHE A 237 6.65 -1.95 -1.23
C PHE A 237 6.35 -2.76 0.02
N THR A 238 5.07 -2.92 0.36
CA THR A 238 4.66 -3.63 1.56
C THR A 238 3.69 -4.74 1.18
N VAL A 239 3.88 -5.93 1.74
CA VAL A 239 2.93 -7.05 1.62
C VAL A 239 2.64 -7.55 3.03
N ILE A 240 1.37 -7.49 3.44
CA ILE A 240 0.92 -8.05 4.71
C ILE A 240 0.60 -9.52 4.49
N ILE A 241 1.52 -10.39 4.91
CA ILE A 241 1.44 -11.85 4.76
C ILE A 241 0.85 -12.54 6.00
N GLY A 242 0.67 -11.80 7.09
CA GLY A 242 0.09 -12.31 8.34
C GLY A 242 -0.51 -11.19 9.20
N GLY A 243 -0.02 -11.02 10.43
CA GLY A 243 -0.47 -9.93 11.31
C GLY A 243 0.13 -8.57 10.94
N SER A 244 -0.65 -7.51 11.12
CA SER A 244 -0.17 -6.12 11.09
C SER A 244 -0.77 -5.37 12.28
N PHE A 245 -0.09 -5.42 13.42
CA PHE A 245 -0.62 -4.91 14.68
C PHE A 245 0.24 -3.79 15.30
N GLY A 246 -0.43 -2.73 15.75
CA GLY A 246 0.14 -1.66 16.57
C GLY A 246 1.41 -1.02 15.99
N ALA A 247 2.37 -0.72 16.87
CA ALA A 247 3.63 -0.09 16.48
C ALA A 247 4.47 -0.92 15.50
N GLY A 248 4.22 -2.23 15.40
CA GLY A 248 4.86 -3.10 14.41
C GLY A 248 4.52 -2.68 12.97
N ASN A 249 3.28 -2.25 12.72
CA ASN A 249 2.85 -1.74 11.42
C ASN A 249 3.71 -0.54 10.99
N TYR A 250 4.07 0.32 11.94
CA TYR A 250 4.84 1.53 11.68
C TYR A 250 6.27 1.21 11.28
N GLY A 251 6.95 0.39 12.09
CA GLY A 251 8.34 0.00 11.82
C GLY A 251 8.52 -0.84 10.55
N MET A 252 7.44 -1.44 10.04
CA MET A 252 7.46 -2.28 8.84
C MET A 252 6.83 -1.60 7.61
N CYS A 253 6.80 -0.26 7.56
CA CYS A 253 6.30 0.52 6.43
C CYS A 253 4.82 0.29 6.10
N GLY A 254 3.94 0.43 7.10
CA GLY A 254 2.50 0.46 6.91
C GLY A 254 2.00 1.66 6.09
N ARG A 255 0.68 1.77 5.90
CA ARG A 255 0.05 2.74 4.98
C ARG A 255 0.48 4.19 5.19
N ALA A 256 0.68 4.61 6.45
CA ALA A 256 1.11 5.97 6.80
C ALA A 256 2.53 6.34 6.34
N TYR A 257 3.35 5.36 5.92
CA TYR A 257 4.75 5.55 5.53
C TYR A 257 4.94 5.59 4.00
N SER A 258 3.83 5.76 3.28
CA SER A 258 3.78 5.95 1.82
C SER A 258 4.63 4.93 1.03
N PRO A 259 4.43 3.61 1.23
CA PRO A 259 4.91 2.65 0.25
C PRO A 259 4.25 2.95 -1.11
N ARG A 260 4.96 2.71 -2.21
CA ARG A 260 4.43 2.90 -3.58
C ARG A 260 3.20 2.03 -3.81
N MET A 261 3.21 0.82 -3.24
CA MET A 261 2.09 -0.10 -3.19
C MET A 261 2.11 -0.87 -1.86
N LEU A 262 0.94 -1.10 -1.28
CA LEU A 262 0.72 -1.95 -0.11
C LEU A 262 -0.34 -2.99 -0.44
N TYR A 263 0.02 -4.28 -0.37
CA TYR A 263 -0.90 -5.39 -0.62
C TYR A 263 -1.19 -6.19 0.64
N MET A 264 -2.32 -6.88 0.63
CA MET A 264 -2.69 -7.82 1.70
C MET A 264 -2.91 -9.22 1.15
N TRP A 265 -2.48 -10.22 1.91
CA TRP A 265 -2.88 -11.61 1.68
C TRP A 265 -4.25 -11.89 2.30
N PRO A 266 -5.02 -12.88 1.81
CA PRO A 266 -6.37 -13.17 2.31
C PRO A 266 -6.42 -13.66 3.77
N ASN A 267 -5.33 -14.24 4.27
CA ASN A 267 -5.20 -14.71 5.66
C ASN A 267 -4.82 -13.59 6.64
N SER A 268 -4.43 -12.43 6.16
CA SER A 268 -3.87 -11.36 6.99
C SER A 268 -4.91 -10.70 7.90
N ARG A 269 -4.45 -10.04 8.96
CA ARG A 269 -5.29 -9.23 9.86
C ARG A 269 -4.58 -7.92 10.20
N ILE A 270 -5.32 -6.82 10.23
CA ILE A 270 -4.81 -5.49 10.57
C ILE A 270 -5.65 -4.83 11.66
N SER A 271 -5.03 -4.38 12.74
CA SER A 271 -5.72 -3.62 13.80
C SER A 271 -4.72 -2.95 14.74
N VAL A 272 -5.20 -2.12 15.67
CA VAL A 272 -4.33 -1.44 16.65
C VAL A 272 -3.60 -2.43 17.57
N MET A 273 -4.22 -3.57 17.87
CA MET A 273 -3.63 -4.71 18.58
C MET A 273 -4.42 -5.98 18.25
N GLY A 274 -3.97 -7.17 18.65
CA GLY A 274 -4.72 -8.41 18.41
C GLY A 274 -6.05 -8.44 19.19
N GLY A 275 -7.09 -9.05 18.61
CA GLY A 275 -8.44 -9.06 19.21
C GLY A 275 -8.50 -9.65 20.62
N GLU A 276 -7.77 -10.75 20.87
CA GLU A 276 -7.67 -11.34 22.22
C GLU A 276 -6.93 -10.43 23.20
N GLN A 277 -5.87 -9.76 22.74
CA GLN A 277 -5.11 -8.81 23.56
C GLN A 277 -5.99 -7.61 23.95
N ALA A 278 -6.72 -7.05 22.98
CA ALA A 278 -7.67 -5.97 23.22
C ALA A 278 -8.77 -6.38 24.22
N ALA A 279 -9.36 -7.56 24.02
CA ALA A 279 -10.39 -8.08 24.90
C ALA A 279 -9.87 -8.28 26.33
N GLY A 280 -8.66 -8.83 26.48
CA GLY A 280 -8.01 -9.00 27.78
C GLY A 280 -7.76 -7.67 28.51
N VAL A 281 -7.14 -6.69 27.83
CA VAL A 281 -6.82 -5.39 28.41
C VAL A 281 -8.08 -4.61 28.79
N LEU A 282 -9.06 -4.53 27.89
CA LEU A 282 -10.31 -3.82 28.15
C LEU A 282 -11.12 -4.49 29.26
N ALA A 283 -11.08 -5.82 29.36
CA ALA A 283 -11.72 -6.53 30.46
C ALA A 283 -11.02 -6.22 31.79
N GLN A 284 -9.69 -6.25 31.84
CA GLN A 284 -8.95 -5.92 33.07
C GLN A 284 -9.30 -4.51 33.56
N VAL A 285 -9.26 -3.50 32.68
CA VAL A 285 -9.62 -2.11 33.04
C VAL A 285 -11.06 -2.01 33.56
N LYS A 286 -11.99 -2.76 32.95
CA LYS A 286 -13.38 -2.78 33.41
C LYS A 286 -13.50 -3.45 34.78
N MET A 287 -12.80 -4.55 35.01
CA MET A 287 -12.76 -5.24 36.31
C MET A 287 -12.23 -4.30 37.42
N ASP A 288 -11.11 -3.62 37.19
CA ASP A 288 -10.52 -2.68 38.15
C ASP A 288 -11.49 -1.54 38.50
N ASN A 289 -12.29 -1.07 37.53
CA ASN A 289 -13.31 -0.04 37.77
C ASN A 289 -14.49 -0.57 38.60
N PHE A 290 -14.90 -1.82 38.39
CA PHE A 290 -15.92 -2.47 39.21
C PHE A 290 -15.43 -2.61 40.66
N GLU A 291 -14.22 -3.12 40.87
CA GLU A 291 -13.59 -3.26 42.19
C GLU A 291 -13.49 -1.91 42.92
N ARG A 292 -13.03 -0.85 42.23
CA ARG A 292 -12.98 0.51 42.79
C ARG A 292 -14.35 1.07 43.18
N SER A 293 -15.42 0.61 42.54
CA SER A 293 -16.81 1.02 42.85
C SER A 293 -17.51 0.08 43.83
N GLY A 294 -16.78 -0.89 44.42
CA GLY A 294 -17.33 -1.86 45.37
C GLY A 294 -18.29 -2.88 44.73
N LYS A 295 -18.27 -3.02 43.39
CA LYS A 295 -19.11 -3.95 42.64
C LYS A 295 -18.29 -5.15 42.18
N VAL A 296 -18.92 -6.32 42.07
CA VAL A 296 -18.31 -7.52 41.49
C VAL A 296 -18.75 -7.61 40.03
N TRP A 297 -17.81 -7.88 39.13
CA TRP A 297 -18.13 -8.14 37.74
C TRP A 297 -18.27 -9.65 37.51
N GLU A 298 -19.46 -10.09 37.09
CA GLU A 298 -19.74 -11.51 36.89
C GLU A 298 -18.91 -12.10 35.74
N THR A 299 -18.43 -13.34 35.91
CA THR A 299 -17.62 -14.05 34.91
C THR A 299 -18.33 -14.18 33.56
N SER A 300 -19.64 -14.46 33.57
CA SER A 300 -20.48 -14.56 32.38
C SER A 300 -20.54 -13.24 31.58
N GLU A 301 -20.66 -12.11 32.29
CA GLU A 301 -20.63 -10.78 31.67
C GLU A 301 -19.23 -10.44 31.12
N SER A 302 -18.17 -10.86 31.82
CA SER A 302 -16.78 -10.69 31.37
C SER A 302 -16.48 -11.47 30.10
N GLU A 303 -16.91 -12.73 30.01
CA GLU A 303 -16.76 -13.56 28.81
C GLU A 303 -17.54 -13.00 27.63
N LYS A 304 -18.79 -12.56 27.85
CA LYS A 304 -19.60 -11.92 26.81
C LYS A 304 -18.94 -10.66 26.28
N PHE A 305 -18.46 -9.80 27.18
CA PHE A 305 -17.74 -8.56 26.83
C PHE A 305 -16.48 -8.83 26.00
N LYS A 306 -15.66 -9.81 26.43
CA LYS A 306 -14.48 -10.23 25.66
C LYS A 306 -14.86 -10.76 24.28
N GLY A 307 -15.91 -11.59 24.21
CA GLY A 307 -16.41 -12.15 22.96
C GLY A 307 -16.88 -11.10 21.95
N GLU A 308 -17.56 -10.04 22.40
CA GLU A 308 -17.97 -8.91 21.56
C GLU A 308 -16.76 -8.15 20.99
N ILE A 309 -15.72 -7.91 21.81
CA ILE A 309 -14.49 -7.25 21.35
C ILE A 309 -13.76 -8.11 20.33
N ILE A 310 -13.60 -9.41 20.58
CA ILE A 310 -12.93 -10.32 19.64
C ILE A 310 -13.65 -10.33 18.29
N LYS A 311 -14.98 -10.42 18.29
CA LYS A 311 -15.78 -10.36 17.05
C LYS A 311 -15.60 -9.05 16.30
N LYS A 312 -15.57 -7.92 17.03
CA LYS A 312 -15.31 -6.60 16.44
C LYS A 312 -13.96 -6.55 15.74
N TYR A 313 -12.90 -6.99 16.42
CA TYR A 313 -11.54 -6.99 15.87
C TYR A 313 -11.39 -7.94 14.68
N GLU A 314 -12.06 -9.10 14.70
CA GLU A 314 -12.07 -10.02 13.57
C GLU A 314 -12.77 -9.41 12.35
N HIS A 315 -13.90 -8.71 12.55
CA HIS A 315 -14.61 -8.03 11.48
C HIS A 315 -13.83 -6.85 10.90
N GLU A 316 -13.41 -5.91 11.76
CA GLU A 316 -12.71 -4.69 11.34
C GLU A 316 -11.28 -4.97 10.86
N GLY A 317 -10.66 -6.05 11.33
CA GLY A 317 -9.32 -6.46 10.91
C GLY A 317 -9.28 -7.38 9.70
N HIS A 318 -10.43 -7.79 9.16
CA HIS A 318 -10.50 -8.64 7.97
C HIS A 318 -9.97 -7.91 6.73
N PRO A 319 -9.24 -8.57 5.80
CA PRO A 319 -8.71 -7.90 4.61
C PRO A 319 -9.77 -7.20 3.77
N TYR A 320 -10.98 -7.78 3.65
CA TYR A 320 -12.11 -7.11 2.97
C TYR A 320 -12.54 -5.79 3.63
N PHE A 321 -12.47 -5.69 4.95
CA PHE A 321 -12.80 -4.45 5.65
C PHE A 321 -11.76 -3.35 5.36
N SER A 322 -10.49 -3.75 5.32
CA SER A 322 -9.34 -2.91 4.99
C SER A 322 -9.39 -2.41 3.54
N SER A 323 -9.55 -3.32 2.58
CA SER A 323 -9.50 -3.01 1.15
C SER A 323 -10.69 -2.16 0.71
N ALA A 324 -11.87 -2.37 1.32
CA ALA A 324 -13.05 -1.52 1.12
C ALA A 324 -12.84 -0.05 1.55
N ARG A 325 -11.75 0.26 2.28
CA ARG A 325 -11.40 1.59 2.80
C ARG A 325 -10.04 2.09 2.28
N LEU A 326 -9.45 1.41 1.31
CA LEU A 326 -8.17 1.77 0.67
C LEU A 326 -7.00 1.89 1.67
N TRP A 327 -7.05 1.14 2.76
CA TRP A 327 -5.90 1.00 3.67
C TRP A 327 -4.77 0.17 3.03
N ASP A 328 -5.14 -0.65 2.05
CA ASP A 328 -4.29 -1.37 1.10
C ASP A 328 -4.73 -1.03 -0.33
N ASP A 329 -3.89 -1.38 -1.30
CA ASP A 329 -4.11 -1.21 -2.74
C ASP A 329 -4.67 -2.48 -3.39
N GLY A 330 -5.06 -3.47 -2.58
CA GLY A 330 -5.71 -4.70 -3.03
C GLY A 330 -5.29 -5.93 -2.23
N ILE A 331 -6.25 -6.85 -2.15
CA ILE A 331 -6.01 -8.22 -1.70
C ILE A 331 -5.53 -9.04 -2.90
N ILE A 332 -4.41 -9.73 -2.74
CA ILE A 332 -3.80 -10.53 -3.82
C ILE A 332 -3.77 -12.01 -3.44
N ASP A 333 -3.82 -12.89 -4.43
CA ASP A 333 -3.45 -14.29 -4.20
C ASP A 333 -1.98 -14.33 -3.74
N PRO A 334 -1.65 -15.03 -2.63
CA PRO A 334 -0.26 -15.21 -2.21
C PRO A 334 0.68 -15.63 -3.35
N LYS A 335 0.20 -16.46 -4.29
CA LYS A 335 0.98 -16.96 -5.43
C LYS A 335 1.39 -15.85 -6.40
N ASP A 336 0.55 -14.82 -6.54
CA ASP A 336 0.80 -13.68 -7.42
C ASP A 336 1.74 -12.64 -6.81
N THR A 337 2.16 -12.80 -5.56
CA THR A 337 3.02 -11.83 -4.85
C THR A 337 4.27 -11.46 -5.64
N ARG A 338 4.98 -12.45 -6.21
CA ARG A 338 6.17 -12.20 -7.03
C ARG A 338 5.83 -11.34 -8.24
N LYS A 339 4.81 -11.74 -9.02
CA LYS A 339 4.36 -11.05 -10.23
C LYS A 339 3.94 -9.61 -9.95
N VAL A 340 3.11 -9.40 -8.92
CA VAL A 340 2.62 -8.08 -8.52
C VAL A 340 3.78 -7.18 -8.08
N LEU A 341 4.72 -7.68 -7.27
CA LEU A 341 5.92 -6.93 -6.89
C LEU A 341 6.79 -6.58 -8.11
N GLY A 342 6.95 -7.49 -9.06
CA GLY A 342 7.70 -7.25 -10.29
C GLY A 342 7.11 -6.12 -11.15
N LEU A 343 5.79 -6.14 -11.34
CA LEU A 343 5.08 -5.07 -12.06
C LEU A 343 5.20 -3.74 -11.32
N SER A 344 5.03 -3.74 -9.99
CA SER A 344 5.12 -2.53 -9.16
C SER A 344 6.53 -1.94 -9.12
N LEU A 345 7.58 -2.77 -9.07
CA LEU A 345 8.97 -2.34 -9.21
C LEU A 345 9.21 -1.68 -10.56
N SER A 346 8.80 -2.34 -11.65
CA SER A 346 8.96 -1.78 -12.99
C SER A 346 8.22 -0.45 -13.14
N ALA A 347 6.99 -0.33 -12.63
CA ALA A 347 6.21 0.90 -12.69
C ALA A 347 6.87 2.03 -11.88
N ALA A 348 7.33 1.74 -10.66
CA ALA A 348 7.94 2.73 -9.77
C ALA A 348 9.21 3.38 -10.35
N LEU A 349 9.93 2.66 -11.20
CA LEU A 349 11.15 3.12 -11.87
C LEU A 349 10.91 4.06 -13.06
N ASN A 350 9.66 4.47 -13.34
CA ASN A 350 9.41 5.66 -14.16
C ASN A 350 9.76 6.95 -13.42
N SER A 351 9.85 6.90 -12.09
CA SER A 351 10.26 8.03 -11.25
C SER A 351 11.73 7.84 -10.82
N PRO A 352 12.56 8.90 -10.88
CA PRO A 352 13.93 8.82 -10.39
C PRO A 352 13.95 8.55 -8.88
N ILE A 353 15.00 7.87 -8.42
CA ILE A 353 15.20 7.62 -6.98
C ILE A 353 15.92 8.83 -6.38
N GLU A 354 15.21 9.60 -5.55
CA GLU A 354 15.73 10.81 -4.90
C GLU A 354 16.79 10.49 -3.84
N ASP A 355 17.54 11.53 -3.43
CA ASP A 355 18.51 11.44 -2.34
C ASP A 355 17.87 11.38 -0.96
N ASP A 356 18.35 10.46 -0.13
CA ASP A 356 17.85 10.27 1.22
C ASP A 356 18.38 11.37 2.15
N GLN A 357 17.48 11.97 2.93
CA GLN A 357 17.82 12.84 4.05
C GLN A 357 17.16 12.29 5.32
N PHE A 358 17.95 11.59 6.13
CA PHE A 358 17.47 11.06 7.41
C PHE A 358 17.33 12.17 8.45
N GLY A 359 16.23 12.12 9.22
CA GLY A 359 16.08 12.92 10.43
C GLY A 359 17.04 12.48 11.55
N ILE A 360 16.94 13.15 12.69
CA ILE A 360 17.78 12.85 13.86
C ILE A 360 17.44 11.44 14.39
N PHE A 361 18.45 10.58 14.46
CA PHE A 361 18.34 9.30 15.16
C PHE A 361 18.56 9.48 16.66
N ARG A 362 17.60 9.05 17.48
CA ARG A 362 17.73 9.02 18.94
C ARG A 362 18.61 7.83 19.36
N MET A 363 19.88 8.08 19.67
CA MET A 363 20.89 7.05 19.99
C MET A 363 20.63 6.32 21.30
#